data_AF-A0A1I3MCR6-F1
#
_entry.id   AF-A0A1I3MCR6-F1
#
_cell.length_a   1.000
_cell.length_b   1.000
_cell.length_c   1.000
_cell.angle_alpha   90.00
_cell.angle_beta   90.00
_cell.angle_gamma   90.00
#
_symmetry.space_group_name_H-M   'P 1'
#
loop_
_entity.id
_entity.type
_entity.pdbx_description
1 polymer ?
#
loop_
_entity_poly.entity_id
_entity_poly.type
_entity_poly.pdbx_seq_one_letter_code
_entity_poly.pdbx_strand_id
1 'polypeptide(L)' 'MVDSNPDKNRTSASNPTPEQIKHARIAAGLTQADAGELIYCSMRSWQQWESGESIMHPAMYELFMIKAGLIDSIEK' A
#
# COMPACT_ATOMS: atom_id res chain seq x y z
N MET A 1 14.04 -6.66 32.94
CA MET A 1 15.11 -6.10 32.09
C MET A 1 15.21 -6.91 30.80
N VAL A 2 14.50 -6.49 29.76
CA VAL A 2 15.04 -6.44 28.39
C VAL A 2 14.51 -5.14 27.82
N ASP A 3 15.41 -4.18 27.69
CA ASP A 3 15.14 -2.79 27.44
C ASP A 3 14.35 -2.60 26.13
N SER A 4 13.23 -1.89 26.25
CA SER A 4 12.49 -1.35 25.12
C SER A 4 13.44 -0.51 24.29
N ASN A 5 13.80 -0.98 23.10
CA ASN A 5 14.59 -0.21 22.15
C ASN A 5 13.74 0.98 21.64
N PRO A 6 14.05 2.23 22.02
CA PRO A 6 13.51 3.39 21.32
C PRO A 6 14.27 3.55 20.00
N ASP A 7 13.79 4.40 19.11
CA ASP A 7 14.46 4.77 17.86
C ASP A 7 14.43 3.74 16.71
N LYS A 8 13.28 3.68 16.05
CA LYS A 8 13.30 3.67 14.58
C LYS A 8 12.42 4.81 14.09
N ASN A 9 13.06 5.94 13.82
CA ASN A 9 12.67 6.95 12.85
C ASN A 9 11.83 6.35 11.71
N ARG A 10 10.50 6.44 11.77
CA ARG A 10 9.60 5.93 10.73
C ARG A 10 8.53 6.98 10.52
N THR A 11 8.54 7.56 9.33
CA THR A 11 7.48 8.39 8.74
C THR A 11 6.10 8.06 9.31
N SER A 12 5.34 9.07 9.77
CA SER A 12 4.04 8.96 10.46
C SER A 12 2.91 8.28 9.66
N ALA A 13 3.17 7.73 8.48
CA ALA A 13 2.19 7.03 7.66
C ALA A 13 2.03 5.58 8.13
N SER A 14 0.82 5.22 8.55
CA SER A 14 0.46 3.85 8.91
C SER A 14 0.45 2.93 7.69
N ASN A 15 0.83 1.65 7.87
CA ASN A 15 0.67 0.64 6.83
C ASN A 15 -0.83 0.43 6.52
N PRO A 16 -1.24 0.36 5.24
CA PRO A 16 -2.63 0.08 4.90
C PRO A 16 -3.01 -1.35 5.31
N THR A 17 -4.29 -1.54 5.66
CA THR A 17 -4.84 -2.87 5.93
C THR A 17 -5.09 -3.64 4.62
N PRO A 18 -5.12 -4.98 4.64
CA PRO A 18 -5.48 -5.78 3.47
C PRO A 18 -6.82 -5.38 2.83
N GLU A 19 -7.78 -5.01 3.66
CA GLU A 19 -9.10 -4.52 3.23
C GLU A 19 -9.01 -3.17 2.52
N GLN A 20 -8.22 -2.22 3.04
CA GLN A 20 -7.99 -0.92 2.39
C GLN A 20 -7.33 -1.07 1.02
N ILE A 21 -6.38 -2.00 0.90
CA ILE A 21 -5.70 -2.30 -0.37
C ILE A 21 -6.69 -2.85 -1.40
N LYS A 22 -7.50 -3.84 -0.99
CA LYS A 22 -8.52 -4.44 -1.84
C LYS A 22 -9.59 -3.43 -2.25
N HIS A 23 -10.08 -2.61 -1.33
CA HIS A 23 -11.08 -1.58 -1.61
C HIS A 23 -10.55 -0.54 -2.58
N ALA A 24 -9.33 -0.05 -2.39
CA ALA A 24 -8.71 0.91 -3.30
C ALA A 24 -8.59 0.33 -4.72
N ARG A 25 -8.16 -0.93 -4.85
CA ARG A 25 -8.13 -1.60 -6.16
C ARG A 25 -9.50 -1.68 -6.83
N ILE A 26 -10.52 -2.11 -6.08
CA ILE A 26 -11.88 -2.24 -6.61
C ILE A 26 -12.43 -0.86 -7.01
N ALA A 27 -12.19 0.18 -6.20
CA ALA A 27 -12.59 1.54 -6.51
C ALA A 27 -11.92 2.08 -7.79
N ALA A 28 -10.68 1.69 -8.05
CA ALA A 28 -9.97 2.00 -9.29
C ALA A 28 -10.40 1.14 -10.50
N GLY A 29 -11.25 0.12 -10.29
CA GLY A 29 -11.69 -0.78 -11.37
C GLY A 29 -10.60 -1.70 -11.91
N LEU A 30 -9.52 -1.92 -11.16
CA LEU A 30 -8.34 -2.66 -11.60
C LEU A 30 -8.38 -4.14 -11.20
N THR A 31 -7.77 -5.01 -12.00
CA THR A 31 -7.45 -6.38 -11.57
C THR A 31 -6.23 -6.40 -10.64
N GLN A 32 -5.98 -7.51 -9.94
CA GLN A 32 -4.79 -7.65 -9.09
C GLN A 32 -3.48 -7.56 -9.89
N ALA A 33 -3.51 -8.00 -11.15
CA ALA A 33 -2.37 -7.89 -12.06
C ALA A 33 -2.13 -6.42 -12.44
N ASP A 34 -3.18 -5.71 -12.89
CA ASP A 34 -3.07 -4.30 -13.29
C ASP A 34 -2.59 -3.43 -12.13
N ALA A 35 -3.08 -3.69 -10.91
CA ALA A 35 -2.68 -2.95 -9.72
C ALA A 35 -1.21 -3.17 -9.35
N GLY A 36 -0.72 -4.41 -9.48
CA GLY A 36 0.70 -4.73 -9.33
C GLY A 36 1.54 -4.00 -10.37
N GLU A 37 1.17 -4.11 -11.65
CA GLU A 37 1.87 -3.48 -12.76
C GLU A 37 1.92 -1.94 -12.62
N LEU A 38 0.83 -1.33 -12.16
CA LEU A 38 0.72 0.10 -11.95
C LEU A 38 1.83 0.66 -11.04
N ILE A 39 2.22 -0.10 -10.02
CA ILE A 39 3.30 0.25 -9.07
C ILE A 39 4.55 -0.62 -9.23
N TYR A 40 4.77 -1.19 -10.42
CA TYR A 40 5.96 -1.97 -10.78
C TYR A 40 6.23 -3.18 -9.86
N CYS A 41 5.16 -3.84 -9.41
CA CYS A 41 5.18 -5.01 -8.56
C CYS A 41 4.56 -6.22 -9.26
N SER A 42 4.92 -7.41 -8.78
CA SER A 42 4.29 -8.64 -9.27
C SER A 42 2.83 -8.76 -8.79
N MET A 43 1.99 -9.43 -9.59
CA MET A 43 0.64 -9.82 -9.17
C MET A 43 0.64 -10.61 -7.85
N ARG A 44 1.64 -11.47 -7.64
CA ARG A 44 1.75 -12.27 -6.41
C ARG A 44 1.97 -11.39 -5.18
N SER A 45 2.82 -10.36 -5.28
CA SER A 45 3.02 -9.39 -4.22
C SER A 45 1.71 -8.69 -3.87
N TRP A 46 0.93 -8.30 -4.89
CA TRP A 46 -0.39 -7.71 -4.69
C TRP A 46 -1.36 -8.63 -3.93
N GLN A 47 -1.42 -9.91 -4.32
CA GLN A 47 -2.25 -10.91 -3.64
C GLN A 47 -1.86 -11.11 -2.17
N GLN A 48 -0.56 -11.14 -1.87
CA GLN A 48 -0.07 -11.28 -0.50
C GLN A 48 -0.46 -10.10 0.39
N TRP A 49 -0.52 -8.90 -0.18
CA TRP A 49 -1.00 -7.72 0.53
C TRP A 49 -2.52 -7.76 0.77
N GLU A 50 -3.32 -8.18 -0.21
CA GLU A 50 -4.77 -8.35 -0.04
C GLU A 50 -5.15 -9.51 0.89
N SER A 51 -4.30 -10.52 1.03
CA SER A 51 -4.52 -11.64 1.95
C SER A 51 -3.97 -11.40 3.36
N GLY A 52 -3.14 -10.36 3.55
CA GLY A 52 -2.42 -10.13 4.80
C GLY A 52 -1.23 -11.07 5.05
N GLU A 53 -0.80 -11.84 4.04
CA GLU A 53 0.43 -12.66 4.10
C GLU A 53 1.69 -11.77 4.19
N SER A 54 1.61 -10.55 3.66
CA SER A 54 2.68 -9.54 3.77
C SER A 54 2.11 -8.15 4.04
N ILE A 55 2.92 -7.28 4.63
CA ILE A 55 2.57 -5.88 4.92
C ILE A 55 2.96 -5.02 3.72
N MET A 56 2.01 -4.26 3.17
CA MET A 56 2.31 -3.27 2.14
C MET A 56 2.96 -2.03 2.77
N HIS A 57 4.06 -1.56 2.17
CA HIS A 57 4.72 -0.34 2.61
C HIS A 57 3.85 0.91 2.30
N PRO A 58 3.74 1.91 3.20
CA PRO A 58 2.86 3.07 3.01
C PRO A 58 3.16 3.83 1.72
N ALA A 59 4.44 4.02 1.37
CA ALA A 59 4.84 4.68 0.12
C ALA A 59 4.36 3.93 -1.15
N MET A 60 4.25 2.60 -1.11
CA MET A 60 3.74 1.82 -2.24
C MET A 60 2.23 2.01 -2.39
N TYR A 61 1.53 2.09 -1.26
CA TYR A 61 0.10 2.39 -1.22
C TYR A 61 -0.19 3.81 -1.72
N GLU A 62 0.56 4.80 -1.24
CA GLU A 62 0.42 6.19 -1.72
C GLU A 62 0.70 6.29 -3.23
N LEU A 63 1.77 5.65 -3.72
CA LEU A 63 2.06 5.59 -5.15
C LEU A 63 0.91 4.96 -5.93
N PHE A 64 0.32 3.87 -5.42
CA PHE A 64 -0.85 3.25 -6.02
C PHE A 64 -2.03 4.22 -6.07
N MET A 65 -2.36 4.86 -4.96
CA MET A 65 -3.49 5.79 -4.86
C MET A 65 -3.33 6.98 -5.83
N ILE A 66 -2.12 7.53 -5.97
CA ILE A 66 -1.81 8.61 -6.92
C ILE A 66 -2.00 8.11 -8.36
N LYS A 67 -1.37 6.98 -8.71
CA LYS A 67 -1.43 6.45 -10.08
C LYS A 67 -2.81 5.93 -10.48
N ALA A 68 -3.59 5.47 -9.52
CA ALA A 68 -4.97 5.02 -9.71
C ALA A 68 -5.96 6.19 -9.78
N GLY A 69 -5.50 7.44 -9.60
CA GLY A 69 -6.37 8.62 -9.61
C GLY A 69 -7.33 8.68 -8.42
N LEU A 70 -7.01 8.00 -7.31
CA LEU A 70 -7.84 7.98 -6.10
C LEU A 70 -7.54 9.14 -5.16
N ILE A 71 -6.38 9.77 -5.32
CA ILE A 71 -6.01 11.02 -4.66
C ILE A 71 -5.36 11.96 -5.67
N ASP A 72 -5.82 13.20 -5.70
CA ASP A 72 -5.15 14.27 -6.43
C ASP A 72 -3.92 14.70 -5.64
N SER A 73 -2.74 14.75 -6.29
CA SER A 73 -1.47 15.13 -5.65
C SER A 73 -1.34 16.64 -5.35
N ILE A 74 -2.42 17.33 -4.99
CA ILE A 74 -2.40 18.78 -4.81
C ILE A 74 -2.98 19.17 -3.44
N GLU A 75 -2.07 19.44 -2.50
CA GLU A 75 -2.00 20.75 -1.84
C GLU A 75 -0.58 20.95 -1.28
N LYS A 76 0.10 21.98 -1.80
CA LYS A 76 1.28 22.62 -1.21
C LYS A 76 0.85 23.96 -0.65
#